data_AF-A0A9D1Y8R7-F1
#
_entry.id   AF-A0A9D1Y8R7-F1
#
_cell.length_a   1.000
_cell.length_b   1.000
_cell.length_c   1.000
_cell.angle_alpha   90.00
_cell.angle_beta   90.00
_cell.angle_gamma   90.00
#
_symmetry.space_group_name_H-M   'P 1'
#
loop_
_entity.id
_entity.type
_entity.pdbx_description
1 polymer ?
#
loop_
_entity_poly.entity_id
_entity_poly.type
_entity_poly.pdbx_seq_one_letter_code
_entity_poly.pdbx_strand_id
1 'polypeptide(L)'
;MDAHSLEALQTLFAEKRYGELYEMAPFVFDDMLMLNGRAEFEDFLEQEQEVDEGAFWRFYRAALGKSLLLDGYEGDVTEKVQAFLRKELPCAVYSQLEELLSDIQADLDEDREPLEERVEEWNKRLSDTSYTLVLELDDTYCAGVYFLSVQCSE
;
A
#
# COMPACT_ATOMS: atom_id res chain seq x y z
N MET A 1 -13.95 10.78 -2.25
CA MET A 1 -13.66 11.13 -0.84
C MET A 1 -13.05 12.52 -0.83
N ASP A 2 -13.59 13.40 -0.01
CA ASP A 2 -13.26 14.83 -0.02
C ASP A 2 -12.18 15.19 1.02
N ALA A 3 -11.62 16.40 0.93
CA ALA A 3 -10.60 16.89 1.86
C ALA A 3 -11.10 16.95 3.32
N HIS A 4 -12.41 17.16 3.51
CA HIS A 4 -13.04 17.20 4.84
C HIS A 4 -13.00 15.84 5.55
N SER A 5 -13.04 14.75 4.80
CA SER A 5 -12.91 13.39 5.34
C SER A 5 -11.48 13.09 5.85
N LEU A 6 -10.45 13.69 5.23
CA LEU A 6 -9.05 13.47 5.61
C LEU A 6 -8.68 14.23 6.90
N GLU A 7 -9.05 15.51 6.99
CA GLU A 7 -8.81 16.32 8.20
C GLU A 7 -9.51 15.71 9.42
N ALA A 8 -10.70 15.14 9.23
CA ALA A 8 -11.42 14.43 10.29
C ALA A 8 -10.66 13.20 10.79
N LEU A 9 -10.17 12.33 9.89
CA LEU A 9 -9.37 11.16 10.28
C LEU A 9 -8.08 11.55 10.99
N GLN A 10 -7.35 12.56 10.48
CA GLN A 10 -6.14 13.06 11.14
C GLN A 10 -6.44 13.58 12.55
N THR A 11 -7.54 14.29 12.73
CA THR A 11 -7.98 14.78 14.05
C THR A 11 -8.28 13.61 14.99
N LEU A 12 -9.02 12.60 14.52
CA LEU A 12 -9.35 11.43 15.32
C LEU A 12 -8.11 10.60 15.72
N PHE A 13 -7.10 10.50 14.85
CA PHE A 13 -5.80 9.92 15.19
C PHE A 13 -5.08 10.71 16.28
N ALA A 14 -5.00 12.04 16.13
CA ALA A 14 -4.37 12.92 17.12
C ALA A 14 -5.05 12.86 18.49
N GLU A 15 -6.38 12.67 18.51
CA GLU A 15 -7.18 12.51 19.73
C GLU A 15 -7.24 11.05 20.25
N LYS A 16 -6.60 10.09 19.57
CA LYS A 16 -6.64 8.65 19.87
C LYS A 16 -8.07 8.08 19.94
N ARG A 17 -8.98 8.60 19.13
CA ARG A 17 -10.39 8.18 19.08
C ARG A 17 -10.58 7.02 18.11
N TYR A 18 -9.91 5.91 18.40
CA TYR A 18 -9.83 4.74 17.50
C TYR A 18 -11.19 4.10 17.20
N GLY A 19 -12.12 4.10 18.15
CA GLY A 19 -13.49 3.65 17.89
C GLY A 19 -14.19 4.45 16.79
N GLU A 20 -13.99 5.76 16.75
CA GLU A 20 -14.59 6.60 15.70
C GLU A 20 -13.83 6.52 14.38
N LEU A 21 -12.51 6.31 14.44
CA LEU A 21 -11.72 5.99 13.24
C LEU A 21 -12.26 4.73 12.56
N TYR A 22 -12.53 3.68 13.33
CA TYR A 22 -13.11 2.45 12.81
C TYR A 22 -14.50 2.66 12.22
N GLU A 23 -15.34 3.50 12.82
CA GLU A 23 -16.66 3.83 12.25
C GLU A 23 -16.55 4.56 10.91
N MET A 24 -15.53 5.41 10.75
CA MET A 24 -15.32 6.17 9.51
C MET A 24 -14.66 5.35 8.41
N ALA A 25 -13.75 4.44 8.74
CA ALA A 25 -12.96 3.68 7.77
C ALA A 25 -12.83 2.19 8.15
N PRO A 26 -13.94 1.47 8.36
CA PRO A 26 -13.88 0.09 8.88
C PRO A 26 -13.11 -0.84 7.95
N PHE A 27 -13.29 -0.68 6.64
CA PHE A 27 -12.59 -1.45 5.61
C PHE A 27 -11.07 -1.37 5.69
N VAL A 28 -10.51 -0.24 6.17
CA VAL A 28 -9.05 -0.11 6.33
C VAL A 28 -8.56 -0.93 7.51
N PHE A 29 -9.30 -0.90 8.62
CA PHE A 29 -8.94 -1.69 9.80
C PHE A 29 -9.16 -3.17 9.57
N ASP A 30 -10.26 -3.54 8.91
CA ASP A 30 -10.57 -4.93 8.58
C ASP A 30 -9.45 -5.53 7.71
N ASP A 31 -8.97 -4.81 6.68
CA ASP A 31 -7.85 -5.27 5.86
C ASP A 31 -6.51 -5.24 6.62
N MET A 32 -6.20 -4.13 7.32
CA MET A 32 -4.91 -3.92 8.01
C MET A 32 -4.67 -4.92 9.14
N LEU A 33 -5.71 -5.23 9.90
CA LEU A 33 -5.65 -6.05 11.11
C LEU A 33 -6.25 -7.44 10.90
N MET A 34 -6.67 -7.78 9.67
CA MET A 34 -7.33 -9.04 9.30
C MET A 34 -8.58 -9.33 10.16
N LEU A 35 -9.39 -8.31 10.40
CA LEU A 35 -10.56 -8.38 11.28
C LEU A 35 -11.83 -8.71 10.52
N ASN A 36 -12.74 -9.37 11.20
CA ASN A 36 -14.10 -9.67 10.74
C ASN A 36 -15.14 -8.78 11.43
N GLY A 37 -14.83 -7.50 11.58
CA GLY A 37 -15.75 -6.48 12.06
C GLY A 37 -15.41 -5.89 13.44
N ARG A 38 -16.32 -5.03 13.91
CA ARG A 38 -16.13 -4.16 15.09
C ARG A 38 -15.73 -4.89 16.37
N ALA A 39 -16.30 -6.07 16.63
CA ALA A 39 -16.03 -6.78 17.88
C ALA A 39 -14.54 -7.17 17.98
N GLU A 40 -13.95 -7.68 16.89
CA GLU A 40 -12.53 -8.04 16.86
C GLU A 40 -11.64 -6.80 16.95
N PHE A 41 -12.09 -5.65 16.43
CA PHE A 41 -11.38 -4.37 16.60
C PHE A 41 -11.38 -3.88 18.05
N GLU A 42 -12.51 -4.02 18.77
CA GLU A 42 -12.59 -3.66 20.18
C GLU A 42 -11.68 -4.56 21.02
N ASP A 43 -11.67 -5.87 20.75
CA ASP A 43 -10.76 -6.84 21.38
C ASP A 43 -9.28 -6.50 21.12
N PHE A 44 -8.94 -6.04 19.91
CA PHE A 44 -7.61 -5.54 19.56
C PHE A 44 -7.24 -4.30 20.39
N LEU A 45 -8.13 -3.30 20.46
CA LEU A 45 -7.86 -2.06 21.20
C LEU A 45 -7.70 -2.29 22.70
N GLU A 46 -8.41 -3.25 23.29
CA GLU A 46 -8.22 -3.62 24.70
C GLU A 46 -6.83 -4.19 24.97
N GLN A 47 -6.20 -4.82 23.98
CA GLN A 47 -4.88 -5.44 24.09
C GLN A 47 -3.75 -4.46 23.75
N GLU A 48 -3.82 -3.85 22.57
CA GLU A 48 -2.75 -3.02 22.01
C GLU A 48 -2.82 -1.56 22.45
N GLN A 49 -4.01 -1.09 22.87
CA GLN A 49 -4.32 0.28 23.32
C GLN A 49 -4.09 1.40 22.30
N GLU A 50 -3.31 1.16 21.24
CA GLU A 50 -2.96 2.11 20.19
C GLU A 50 -2.95 1.45 18.81
N VAL A 51 -3.15 2.26 17.78
CA VAL A 51 -3.05 1.87 16.37
C VAL A 51 -1.86 2.61 15.77
N ASP A 52 -1.02 1.91 15.01
CA ASP A 52 0.04 2.53 14.23
C ASP A 52 -0.56 3.38 13.10
N GLU A 53 -0.36 4.69 13.20
CA GLU A 53 -0.87 5.65 12.24
C GLU A 53 -0.21 5.49 10.85
N GLY A 54 1.06 5.08 10.81
CA GLY A 54 1.79 4.84 9.56
C GLY A 54 1.19 3.69 8.76
N ALA A 55 0.96 2.56 9.43
CA ALA A 55 0.28 1.40 8.87
C ALA A 55 -1.11 1.79 8.36
N PHE A 56 -1.91 2.49 9.18
CA PHE A 56 -3.23 2.96 8.76
C PHE A 56 -3.17 3.78 7.46
N TRP A 57 -2.26 4.75 7.36
CA TRP A 57 -2.19 5.59 6.16
C TRP A 57 -1.71 4.83 4.92
N ARG A 58 -0.94 3.74 5.05
CA ARG A 58 -0.58 2.87 3.93
C ARG A 58 -1.80 2.11 3.41
N PHE A 59 -2.54 1.42 4.29
CA PHE A 59 -3.76 0.70 3.93
C PHE A 59 -4.86 1.63 3.42
N TYR A 60 -5.01 2.80 4.04
CA TYR A 60 -5.97 3.81 3.60
C TYR A 60 -5.67 4.33 2.19
N ARG A 61 -4.40 4.59 1.86
CA ARG A 61 -3.99 4.96 0.48
C ARG A 61 -4.30 3.83 -0.52
N ALA A 62 -4.04 2.58 -0.14
CA ALA A 62 -4.32 1.43 -1.00
C ALA A 62 -5.82 1.27 -1.28
N ALA A 63 -6.66 1.42 -0.25
CA ALA A 63 -8.11 1.34 -0.39
C ALA A 63 -8.70 2.46 -1.29
N LEU A 64 -8.01 3.59 -1.41
CA LEU A 64 -8.36 4.66 -2.36
C LEU A 64 -7.79 4.45 -3.77
N GLY A 65 -7.08 3.35 -3.99
CA GLY A 65 -6.39 3.04 -5.24
C GLY A 65 -5.21 3.95 -5.54
N LYS A 66 -4.62 4.59 -4.52
CA LYS A 66 -3.41 5.44 -4.62
C LYS A 66 -2.12 4.65 -4.52
N SER A 67 -2.20 3.44 -3.99
CA SER A 67 -1.15 2.43 -4.02
C SER A 67 -1.76 1.07 -4.36
N LEU A 68 -0.96 0.19 -4.93
CA LEU A 68 -1.27 -1.22 -5.08
C LEU A 68 -0.78 -1.95 -3.83
N LEU A 69 -1.70 -2.60 -3.12
CA LEU A 69 -1.40 -3.54 -2.04
C LEU A 69 -1.11 -4.93 -2.64
N LEU A 70 0.01 -5.52 -2.24
CA LEU A 70 0.42 -6.88 -2.60
C LEU A 70 0.76 -7.64 -1.32
N ASP A 71 0.27 -8.87 -1.19
CA ASP A 71 0.69 -9.75 -0.11
C ASP A 71 2.17 -10.11 -0.29
N GLY A 72 2.95 -10.12 0.80
CA GLY A 72 4.38 -10.43 0.75
C GLY A 72 4.70 -11.84 0.26
N TYR A 73 3.72 -12.75 0.26
CA TYR A 73 3.82 -14.13 -0.22
C TYR A 73 2.78 -14.43 -1.31
N GLU A 74 2.31 -13.41 -2.04
CA GLU A 74 1.28 -13.58 -3.06
C GLU A 74 1.72 -14.46 -4.24
N GLY A 75 3.04 -14.59 -4.47
CA GLY A 75 3.61 -15.27 -5.63
C GLY A 75 3.59 -14.37 -6.87
N ASP A 76 3.04 -14.85 -7.99
CA ASP A 76 3.04 -14.09 -9.25
C ASP A 76 2.07 -12.90 -9.19
N VAL A 77 2.61 -11.70 -9.13
CA VAL A 77 1.89 -10.42 -9.09
C VAL A 77 1.97 -9.64 -10.41
N THR A 78 2.47 -10.27 -11.48
CA THR A 78 2.76 -9.61 -12.76
C THR A 78 1.56 -8.84 -13.31
N GLU A 79 0.39 -9.48 -13.39
CA GLU A 79 -0.82 -8.85 -13.94
C GLU A 79 -1.30 -7.67 -13.09
N LYS A 80 -1.23 -7.78 -11.76
CA LYS A 80 -1.64 -6.72 -10.83
C LYS A 80 -0.73 -5.50 -10.98
N VAL A 81 0.58 -5.71 -10.99
CA VAL A 81 1.57 -4.63 -11.15
C VAL A 81 1.41 -3.96 -12.51
N GLN A 82 1.30 -4.74 -13.60
CA GLN A 82 1.07 -4.17 -14.94
C GLN A 82 -0.22 -3.36 -15.00
N ALA A 83 -1.33 -3.88 -14.47
CA ALA A 83 -2.62 -3.20 -14.51
C ALA A 83 -2.58 -1.88 -13.72
N PHE A 84 -1.94 -1.88 -12.56
CA PHE A 84 -1.76 -0.68 -11.74
C PHE A 84 -0.89 0.36 -12.44
N LEU A 85 0.31 -0.01 -12.88
CA LEU A 85 1.24 0.92 -13.52
C LEU A 85 0.68 1.49 -14.83
N ARG A 86 -0.04 0.68 -15.61
CA ARG A 86 -0.71 1.15 -16.84
C ARG A 86 -1.79 2.18 -16.56
N LYS A 87 -2.44 2.12 -15.40
CA LYS A 87 -3.46 3.08 -14.96
C LYS A 87 -2.84 4.37 -14.44
N GLU A 88 -1.75 4.28 -13.69
CA GLU A 88 -1.15 5.42 -12.99
C GLU A 88 -0.12 6.20 -13.83
N LEU A 89 0.53 5.56 -14.80
CA LEU A 89 1.55 6.21 -15.65
C LEU A 89 0.98 6.64 -17.01
N PRO A 90 1.47 7.76 -17.58
CA PRO A 90 1.22 8.08 -18.98
C PRO A 90 1.73 6.97 -19.90
N CYS A 91 1.02 6.72 -21.01
CA CYS A 91 1.36 5.66 -21.97
C CYS A 91 2.84 5.67 -22.41
N ALA A 92 3.38 6.85 -22.72
CA ALA A 92 4.80 7.00 -23.11
C ALA A 92 5.80 6.67 -22.00
N VAL A 93 5.40 6.79 -20.73
CA VAL A 93 6.23 6.42 -19.58
C VAL A 93 6.10 4.92 -19.32
N TYR A 94 4.87 4.38 -19.32
CA TYR A 94 4.61 2.96 -19.16
C TYR A 94 5.35 2.10 -20.20
N SER A 95 5.36 2.50 -21.47
CA SER A 95 6.05 1.75 -22.54
C SER A 95 7.56 1.60 -22.31
N GLN A 96 8.19 2.41 -21.47
CA GLN A 96 9.61 2.25 -21.11
C GLN A 96 9.84 1.09 -20.14
N LEU A 97 8.79 0.64 -19.44
CA LEU A 97 8.82 -0.45 -18.46
C LEU A 97 8.31 -1.78 -19.03
N GLU A 98 7.56 -1.76 -20.13
CA GLU A 98 6.77 -2.92 -20.59
C GLU A 98 7.60 -4.20 -20.76
N GLU A 99 8.85 -4.09 -21.24
CA GLU A 99 9.76 -5.23 -21.39
C GLU A 99 10.31 -5.79 -20.06
N LEU A 100 10.28 -4.99 -18.98
CA LEU A 100 10.76 -5.37 -17.64
C LEU A 100 9.65 -5.92 -16.73
N LEU A 101 8.39 -5.65 -17.06
CA LEU A 101 7.23 -6.03 -16.25
C LEU A 101 6.78 -7.47 -16.51
N SER A 102 7.69 -8.44 -16.46
CA SER A 102 7.38 -9.86 -16.63
C SER A 102 7.95 -10.68 -15.47
N ASP A 103 7.27 -11.75 -15.05
CA ASP A 103 7.73 -12.65 -13.97
C ASP A 103 8.03 -11.91 -12.67
N ILE A 104 7.07 -11.10 -12.23
CA ILE A 104 7.17 -10.31 -11.00
C ILE A 104 6.60 -11.16 -9.88
N GLN A 105 7.42 -11.43 -8.87
CA GLN A 105 7.07 -12.29 -7.76
C GLN A 105 7.08 -11.44 -6.48
N ALA A 106 5.97 -11.46 -5.74
CA ALA A 106 5.93 -11.01 -4.36
C ALA A 106 6.19 -12.23 -3.48
N ASP A 107 7.43 -12.33 -3.03
CA ASP A 107 7.91 -13.40 -2.17
C ASP A 107 8.94 -12.81 -1.22
N LEU A 108 8.61 -12.76 0.07
CA LEU A 108 9.49 -12.27 1.13
C LEU A 108 10.54 -13.30 1.56
N ASP A 109 10.48 -14.54 1.04
CA ASP A 109 11.52 -15.53 1.27
C ASP A 109 12.81 -15.19 0.48
N GLU A 110 13.97 -15.57 1.03
CA GLU A 110 15.30 -15.23 0.49
C GLU A 110 15.65 -15.92 -0.85
N ASP A 111 14.82 -16.85 -1.33
CA ASP A 111 15.11 -17.69 -2.49
C ASP A 111 14.77 -17.03 -3.85
N ARG A 112 14.19 -15.83 -3.85
CA ARG A 112 13.84 -15.07 -5.06
C ARG A 112 14.41 -13.66 -5.05
N GLU A 113 14.46 -13.05 -6.23
CA GLU A 113 14.82 -11.64 -6.36
C GLU A 113 13.77 -10.78 -5.62
N PRO A 114 14.19 -9.92 -4.67
CA PRO A 114 13.27 -9.06 -3.93
C PRO A 114 12.56 -8.06 -4.86
N LEU A 115 11.30 -7.78 -4.54
CA LEU A 115 10.51 -6.81 -5.31
C LEU A 115 11.13 -5.40 -5.29
N GLU A 116 11.87 -5.07 -4.23
CA GLU A 116 12.66 -3.85 -4.08
C GLU A 116 13.68 -3.71 -5.22
N GLU A 117 14.46 -4.75 -5.52
CA GLU A 117 15.50 -4.70 -6.56
C GLU A 117 14.89 -4.47 -7.94
N ARG A 118 13.73 -5.08 -8.19
CA ARG A 118 12.94 -4.87 -9.41
C ARG A 118 12.46 -3.43 -9.54
N VAL A 119 11.90 -2.87 -8.46
CA VAL A 119 11.43 -1.48 -8.45
C VAL A 119 12.60 -0.51 -8.65
N GLU A 120 13.77 -0.79 -8.08
CA GLU A 120 14.98 -0.01 -8.34
C GLU A 120 15.40 -0.07 -9.82
N GLU A 121 15.33 -1.23 -10.47
CA GLU A 121 15.61 -1.36 -11.90
C GLU A 121 14.62 -0.55 -12.75
N TRP A 122 13.33 -0.62 -12.43
CA TRP A 122 12.31 0.16 -13.12
C TRP A 122 12.56 1.66 -12.94
N ASN A 123 12.92 2.11 -11.74
CA ASN A 123 13.27 3.51 -11.48
C ASN A 123 14.52 3.97 -12.27
N LYS A 124 15.50 3.08 -12.52
CA LYS A 124 16.62 3.41 -13.42
C LYS A 124 16.14 3.71 -14.84
N ARG A 125 15.12 2.99 -15.35
CA ARG A 125 14.49 3.29 -16.65
C ARG A 125 13.70 4.59 -16.64
N LEU A 126 13.08 4.93 -15.50
CA LEU A 126 12.31 6.16 -15.34
C LEU A 126 13.16 7.40 -15.02
N SER A 127 14.48 7.27 -14.91
CA SER A 127 15.37 8.34 -14.43
C SER A 127 15.34 9.63 -15.26
N ASP A 128 15.00 9.54 -16.55
CA ASP A 128 14.82 10.71 -17.44
C ASP A 128 13.38 11.26 -17.44
N THR A 129 12.51 10.77 -16.56
CA THR A 129 11.10 11.18 -16.44
C THR A 129 10.85 11.88 -15.10
N SER A 130 9.69 12.53 -14.97
CA SER A 130 9.22 13.09 -13.69
C SER A 130 8.66 12.02 -12.74
N TYR A 131 8.59 10.76 -13.14
CA TYR A 131 7.91 9.71 -12.38
C TYR A 131 8.89 8.85 -11.59
N THR A 132 8.49 8.44 -10.40
CA THR A 132 9.24 7.51 -9.54
C THR A 132 8.28 6.53 -8.91
N LEU A 133 8.64 5.25 -8.93
CA LEU A 133 7.94 4.19 -8.24
C LEU A 133 8.45 4.12 -6.80
N VAL A 134 7.54 4.08 -5.84
CA VAL A 134 7.86 3.94 -4.42
C VAL A 134 7.23 2.65 -3.93
N LEU A 135 8.07 1.77 -3.38
CA LEU A 135 7.66 0.55 -2.72
C LEU A 135 7.87 0.71 -1.21
N GLU A 136 6.82 0.52 -0.43
CA GLU A 136 6.88 0.51 1.03
C GLU A 136 6.51 -0.91 1.52
N LEU A 137 7.32 -1.50 2.40
CA LEU A 137 6.99 -2.73 3.11
C LEU A 137 6.37 -2.37 4.47
N ASP A 138 5.27 -3.03 4.84
CA ASP A 138 4.67 -2.97 6.18
C ASP A 138 4.51 -4.37 6.75
N ASP A 139 5.11 -4.61 7.91
CA ASP A 139 5.05 -5.84 8.68
C ASP A 139 4.54 -5.60 10.11
N THR A 140 3.85 -4.47 10.33
CA THR A 140 3.42 -4.03 11.67
C THR A 140 2.41 -5.00 12.29
N TYR A 141 1.43 -5.45 11.49
CA TYR A 141 0.31 -6.28 11.93
C TYR A 141 0.14 -7.57 11.13
N CYS A 142 0.93 -7.76 10.08
CA CYS A 142 0.84 -8.90 9.16
C CYS A 142 2.23 -9.49 8.88
N ALA A 143 2.28 -10.62 8.18
CA ALA A 143 3.53 -11.28 7.79
C ALA A 143 4.39 -10.47 6.79
N GLY A 144 3.90 -9.30 6.37
CA GLY A 144 4.56 -8.40 5.43
C GLY A 144 3.67 -8.17 4.21
N VAL A 145 3.42 -6.92 3.88
CA VAL A 145 2.72 -6.51 2.66
C VAL A 145 3.45 -5.36 1.99
N TYR A 146 3.42 -5.35 0.65
CA TYR A 146 4.00 -4.29 -0.14
C TYR A 146 2.94 -3.28 -0.59
N PHE A 147 3.32 -2.01 -0.56
CA PHE A 147 2.56 -0.90 -1.12
C PHE A 147 3.36 -0.26 -2.26
N LEU A 148 2.98 -0.54 -3.50
CA LEU A 148 3.58 0.09 -4.67
C LEU A 148 2.77 1.34 -5.05
N SER A 149 3.43 2.49 -5.16
CA SER A 149 2.82 3.75 -5.56
C SER A 149 3.65 4.48 -6.63
N VAL A 150 3.00 5.40 -7.33
CA VAL A 150 3.64 6.25 -8.34
C VAL A 150 3.66 7.69 -7.83
N GLN A 151 4.83 8.30 -7.82
CA GLN A 151 5.02 9.72 -7.52
C GLN A 151 5.42 10.48 -8.77
N CYS A 152 4.95 11.72 -8.90
CA CYS A 152 5.32 12.63 -9.97
C CYS A 152 5.95 13.88 -9.35
N SER A 153 7.20 14.15 -9.73
CA SER A 153 7.92 15.36 -9.36
C SER A 153 7.51 16.47 -10.33
N GLU A 154 6.58 17.33 -9.91
CA GLU A 154 6.27 18.58 -10.64
C GLU A 154 7.33 19.67 -10.41
#